data_AF-A0A942VB31-F1
#
_entry.id   AF-A0A942VB31-F1
#
_cell.length_a   1.000
_cell.length_b   1.000
_cell.length_c   1.000
_cell.angle_alpha   90.00
_cell.angle_beta   90.00
_cell.angle_gamma   90.00
#
_symmetry.space_group_name_H-M   'P 1'
#
loop_
_entity.id
_entity.type
_entity.pdbx_description
1 polymer ?
#
loop_
_entity_poly.entity_id
_entity_poly.type
_entity_poly.pdbx_seq_one_letter_code
_entity_poly.pdbx_strand_id
1 'polypeptide(L)'
;MQEKLNLLHDWKKSGEISQQVFEHFSNLWIKKESKKMILEKNPLRRRAGENLEKPSSSRLAVEGEINVFISKLRRNLKSYISERNAPVCKLSDEEMAEFQKYVRNYFRYCRLPINQLLILGLRYPDKELNSFCAKFIQEHKKTALIVDYYFWGSLWEDTDFVPLDAVRLMVVKINGNYEIEKCFDAGFIKSILPLMEAQRDKEALRLSQAQMLEGKEREQQVARKMHRLNAFNLLIDAAQKYK
;
A
#
# COMPACT_ATOMS: atom_id res chain seq x y z
N MET A 1 -0.83 -29.71 -26.02
CA MET A 1 -0.91 -30.85 -25.08
C MET A 1 -0.18 -32.05 -25.66
N GLN A 2 -0.51 -32.45 -26.89
CA GLN A 2 0.09 -33.60 -27.57
C GLN A 2 1.62 -33.53 -27.65
N GLU A 3 2.20 -32.39 -28.04
CA GLU A 3 3.66 -32.23 -28.15
C GLU A 3 4.40 -32.44 -26.82
N LYS A 4 3.85 -31.95 -25.70
CA LYS A 4 4.47 -32.09 -24.38
C LYS A 4 4.37 -33.51 -23.83
N LEU A 5 3.25 -34.19 -24.08
CA LEU A 5 3.09 -35.61 -23.73
C LEU A 5 3.99 -36.50 -24.59
N ASN A 6 4.13 -36.20 -25.88
CA ASN A 6 5.05 -36.91 -26.78
C ASN A 6 6.50 -36.77 -26.30
N LEU A 7 6.91 -35.57 -25.90
CA LEU A 7 8.27 -35.32 -25.39
C LEU A 7 8.56 -36.08 -24.08
N LEU A 8 7.57 -36.20 -23.20
CA LEU A 8 7.68 -37.02 -21.98
C LEU A 8 7.70 -38.53 -22.28
N HIS A 9 6.98 -38.97 -23.32
CA HIS A 9 7.04 -40.35 -23.80
C HIS A 9 8.40 -40.67 -24.40
N ASP A 10 9.02 -39.73 -25.11
CA ASP A 10 10.35 -39.89 -25.70
C ASP A 10 11.42 -40.00 -24.61
N TRP A 11 11.38 -39.14 -23.58
CA TRP A 11 12.27 -39.24 -22.41
C TRP A 11 12.11 -40.53 -21.61
N LYS A 12 10.89 -41.06 -21.52
CA LYS A 12 10.66 -42.36 -20.89
C LYS A 12 11.25 -43.49 -21.74
N LYS A 13 11.10 -43.43 -23.07
CA LYS A 13 11.63 -44.43 -24.00
C LYS A 13 13.17 -44.40 -24.06
N SER A 14 13.78 -43.23 -23.92
CA SER A 14 15.24 -43.09 -23.84
C SER A 14 15.83 -43.46 -22.48
N GLY A 15 14.97 -43.76 -21.48
CA GLY A 15 15.39 -44.13 -20.13
C GLY A 15 15.87 -42.95 -19.28
N GLU A 16 15.73 -41.72 -19.76
CA GLU A 16 16.12 -40.49 -19.04
C GLU A 16 15.26 -40.25 -17.79
N ILE A 17 14.04 -40.79 -17.77
CA ILE A 17 13.13 -40.69 -16.62
C ILE A 17 12.51 -42.04 -16.26
N SER A 18 12.30 -42.26 -14.97
CA SER A 18 11.62 -43.47 -14.47
C SER A 18 10.10 -43.42 -14.71
N GLN A 19 9.45 -44.60 -14.64
CA GLN A 19 7.99 -44.72 -14.74
C GLN A 19 7.25 -43.81 -13.75
N GLN A 20 7.73 -43.74 -12.51
CA GLN A 20 7.12 -42.90 -11.46
C GLN A 20 7.20 -41.41 -11.80
N VAL A 21 8.34 -40.97 -12.35
CA VAL A 21 8.53 -39.57 -12.78
C VAL A 21 7.63 -39.25 -13.96
N PHE A 22 7.49 -40.17 -14.92
CA PHE A 22 6.57 -40.02 -16.05
C PHE A 22 5.11 -39.87 -15.59
N GLU A 23 4.65 -40.75 -14.69
CA GLU A 23 3.27 -40.72 -14.17
C GLU A 23 2.99 -39.44 -13.37
N HIS A 24 3.95 -38.97 -12.58
CA HIS A 24 3.82 -37.74 -11.81
C HIS A 24 3.60 -36.52 -12.72
N PHE A 25 4.44 -36.33 -13.73
CA PHE A 25 4.35 -35.18 -14.63
C PHE A 25 3.17 -35.27 -15.59
N SER A 26 2.85 -36.47 -16.10
CA SER A 26 1.66 -36.70 -16.93
C SER A 26 0.39 -36.33 -16.16
N ASN A 27 0.24 -36.81 -14.92
CA ASN A 27 -0.91 -36.50 -14.08
C ASN A 27 -1.00 -35.02 -13.70
N LEU A 28 0.13 -34.37 -13.44
CA LEU A 28 0.16 -32.93 -13.17
C LEU A 28 -0.31 -32.10 -14.37
N TRP A 29 0.14 -32.45 -15.58
CA TRP A 29 -0.29 -31.74 -16.78
C TRP A 29 -1.73 -32.02 -17.16
N ILE A 30 -2.18 -33.27 -17.07
CA ILE A 30 -3.60 -33.62 -17.26
C ILE A 30 -4.47 -32.86 -16.26
N LYS A 31 -4.09 -32.76 -14.98
CA LYS A 31 -4.83 -31.98 -13.97
C LYS A 31 -4.83 -30.47 -14.27
N LYS A 32 -3.70 -29.91 -14.70
CA LYS A 32 -3.59 -28.47 -15.03
C LYS A 32 -4.48 -28.11 -16.20
N GLU A 33 -4.52 -28.95 -17.22
CA GLU A 33 -5.29 -28.69 -18.44
C GLU A 33 -6.76 -29.07 -18.32
N SER A 34 -7.08 -30.08 -17.50
CA SER A 34 -8.47 -30.33 -17.09
C SER A 34 -9.03 -29.15 -16.30
N LYS A 35 -8.26 -28.56 -15.37
CA LYS A 35 -8.65 -27.31 -14.69
C LYS A 35 -8.84 -26.16 -15.67
N LYS A 36 -7.97 -26.03 -16.68
CA LYS A 36 -8.06 -24.99 -17.71
C LYS A 36 -9.32 -25.14 -18.58
N MET A 37 -9.64 -26.36 -19.01
CA MET A 37 -10.86 -26.66 -19.76
C MET A 37 -12.14 -26.51 -18.92
N ILE A 38 -12.11 -26.85 -17.64
CA ILE A 38 -13.23 -26.61 -16.71
C ILE A 38 -13.44 -25.11 -16.47
N LEU A 39 -12.37 -24.30 -16.51
CA LEU A 39 -12.44 -22.84 -16.45
C LEU A 39 -12.94 -22.22 -17.76
N GLU A 40 -12.60 -22.79 -18.92
CA GLU A 40 -13.05 -22.31 -20.23
C GLU A 40 -14.52 -22.69 -20.55
N LYS A 41 -15.00 -23.85 -20.09
CA LYS A 41 -16.36 -24.34 -20.39
C LYS A 41 -17.45 -23.92 -19.40
N ASN A 42 -17.13 -23.14 -18.37
CA ASN A 42 -18.10 -22.75 -17.34
C ASN A 42 -18.31 -21.22 -17.34
N PRO A 43 -19.13 -20.67 -18.27
CA PRO A 43 -19.32 -19.23 -18.43
C PRO A 43 -19.98 -18.56 -17.20
N LEU A 44 -20.54 -19.34 -16.28
CA LEU A 44 -21.21 -18.87 -15.06
C LEU A 44 -20.31 -18.83 -13.82
N ARG A 45 -19.02 -19.23 -13.93
CA ARG A 45 -18.03 -19.14 -12.85
C ARG A 45 -16.99 -18.04 -13.05
N ARG A 46 -17.21 -17.11 -14.00
CA ARG A 46 -16.61 -15.78 -13.89
C ARG A 46 -17.25 -15.11 -12.67
N ARG A 47 -16.60 -15.24 -11.51
CA ARG A 47 -16.92 -14.38 -10.37
C ARG A 47 -16.92 -12.95 -10.89
N ALA A 48 -18.05 -12.27 -10.75
CA ALA A 48 -18.13 -10.83 -10.91
C ALA A 48 -17.01 -10.20 -10.05
N GLY A 49 -15.97 -9.66 -10.71
CA GLY A 49 -14.80 -9.14 -10.02
C GLY A 49 -13.51 -9.01 -10.84
N GLU A 50 -13.40 -9.59 -12.04
CA GLU A 50 -12.16 -9.53 -12.83
C GLU A 50 -12.41 -9.06 -14.28
N ASN A 51 -12.90 -7.83 -14.43
CA ASN A 51 -12.55 -6.99 -15.59
C ASN A 51 -11.37 -6.08 -15.19
N LEU A 52 -10.31 -6.68 -14.63
CA LEU A 52 -9.01 -6.00 -14.54
C LEU A 52 -8.28 -6.38 -15.82
N GLU A 53 -8.25 -5.46 -16.77
CA GLU A 53 -7.45 -5.57 -17.99
C GLU A 53 -6.05 -6.09 -17.64
N LYS A 54 -5.66 -7.23 -18.22
CA LYS A 54 -4.26 -7.62 -18.20
C LYS A 54 -3.46 -6.48 -18.84
N PRO A 55 -2.46 -5.91 -18.16
CA PRO A 55 -1.63 -4.88 -18.77
C PRO A 55 -1.05 -5.38 -20.09
N SER A 56 -1.23 -4.62 -21.16
CA SER A 56 -0.58 -4.86 -22.46
C SER A 56 0.94 -4.65 -22.39
N SER A 57 1.40 -3.86 -21.42
CA SER A 57 2.81 -3.53 -21.18
C SER A 57 3.48 -4.51 -20.22
N SER A 58 4.77 -4.77 -20.41
CA SER A 58 5.56 -5.59 -19.49
C SER A 58 5.57 -4.97 -18.08
N ARG A 59 5.60 -5.81 -17.04
CA ARG A 59 5.62 -5.35 -15.64
C ARG A 59 6.72 -4.31 -15.39
N LEU A 60 7.92 -4.52 -15.95
CA LEU A 60 9.06 -3.62 -15.80
C LEU A 60 8.80 -2.23 -16.42
N ALA A 61 8.10 -2.18 -17.57
CA ALA A 61 7.73 -0.91 -18.19
C ALA A 61 6.78 -0.13 -17.28
N VAL A 62 5.75 -0.79 -16.76
CA VAL A 62 4.78 -0.17 -15.84
C VAL A 62 5.43 0.28 -14.53
N GLU A 63 6.29 -0.55 -13.93
CA GLU A 63 7.05 -0.16 -12.73
C GLU A 63 7.94 1.06 -13.02
N GLY A 64 8.54 1.13 -14.21
CA GLY A 64 9.29 2.30 -14.68
C GLY A 64 8.43 3.57 -14.74
N GLU A 65 7.26 3.49 -15.36
CA GLU A 65 6.28 4.60 -15.45
C GLU A 65 5.87 5.08 -14.05
N ILE A 66 5.49 4.16 -13.16
CA ILE A 66 5.11 4.48 -11.78
C ILE A 66 6.28 5.15 -11.04
N ASN A 67 7.51 4.66 -11.20
CA ASN A 67 8.69 5.24 -10.54
C ASN A 67 9.03 6.66 -11.03
N VAL A 68 8.82 6.93 -12.33
CA VAL A 68 8.93 8.30 -12.88
C VAL A 68 7.87 9.20 -12.23
N PHE A 69 6.62 8.72 -12.12
CA PHE A 69 5.53 9.45 -11.48
C PHE A 69 5.83 9.72 -9.99
N ILE A 70 6.31 8.72 -9.24
CA ILE A 70 6.76 8.85 -7.84
C ILE A 70 7.84 9.92 -7.72
N SER A 71 8.82 9.92 -8.62
CA SER A 71 9.93 10.87 -8.60
C SER A 71 9.46 12.30 -8.84
N LYS A 72 8.46 12.49 -9.70
CA LYS A 72 7.77 13.78 -9.90
C LYS A 72 7.05 14.23 -8.63
N LEU A 73 6.22 13.37 -8.03
CA LEU A 73 5.52 13.71 -6.79
C LEU A 73 6.48 14.09 -5.66
N ARG A 74 7.57 13.32 -5.47
CA ARG A 74 8.60 13.65 -4.46
C ARG A 74 9.23 15.01 -4.68
N ARG A 75 9.55 15.35 -5.93
CA ARG A 75 10.12 16.66 -6.29
C ARG A 75 9.16 17.78 -5.94
N ASN A 76 7.89 17.66 -6.35
CA ASN A 76 6.87 18.65 -6.07
C ASN A 76 6.64 18.82 -4.56
N LEU A 77 6.57 17.70 -3.83
CA LEU A 77 6.43 17.70 -2.37
C LEU A 77 7.63 18.38 -1.70
N LYS A 78 8.86 18.10 -2.16
CA LYS A 78 10.06 18.76 -1.64
C LYS A 78 10.00 20.28 -1.86
N SER A 79 9.65 20.73 -3.07
CA SER A 79 9.46 22.16 -3.37
C SER A 79 8.37 22.80 -2.51
N TYR A 80 7.27 22.10 -2.23
CA TYR A 80 6.25 22.60 -1.31
C TYR A 80 6.75 22.69 0.14
N ILE A 81 7.53 21.72 0.59
CA ILE A 81 8.10 21.72 1.94
C ILE A 81 9.11 22.85 2.11
N SER A 82 9.98 23.10 1.12
CA SER A 82 11.02 24.13 1.17
C SER A 82 10.52 25.54 0.89
N GLU A 83 9.70 25.70 -0.16
CA GLU A 83 9.35 27.02 -0.72
C GLU A 83 7.88 27.40 -0.47
N ARG A 84 7.09 26.51 0.15
CA ARG A 84 5.63 26.69 0.34
C ARG A 84 4.88 26.96 -0.97
N ASN A 85 5.43 26.49 -2.09
CA ASN A 85 4.86 26.66 -3.42
C ASN A 85 3.66 25.71 -3.61
N ALA A 86 2.48 26.12 -3.13
CA ALA A 86 1.25 25.34 -3.22
C ALA A 86 0.84 24.97 -4.66
N PRO A 87 0.97 25.87 -5.67
CA PRO A 87 0.66 25.53 -7.07
C PRO A 87 1.39 24.31 -7.61
N VAL A 88 2.66 24.08 -7.22
CA VAL A 88 3.47 22.95 -7.71
C VAL A 88 2.94 21.59 -7.25
N CYS A 89 2.12 21.55 -6.18
CA CYS A 89 1.48 20.33 -5.70
C CYS A 89 0.02 20.19 -6.13
N LYS A 90 -0.48 21.04 -7.02
CA LYS A 90 -1.80 20.82 -7.61
C LYS A 90 -1.65 19.86 -8.80
N LEU A 91 -2.20 18.65 -8.67
CA LEU A 91 -2.22 17.71 -9.78
C LEU A 91 -3.23 18.17 -10.83
N SER A 92 -2.92 17.96 -12.11
CA SER A 92 -3.92 18.07 -13.18
C SER A 92 -4.91 16.90 -13.12
N ASP A 93 -6.06 17.05 -13.78
CA ASP A 93 -7.07 15.98 -13.86
C ASP A 93 -6.49 14.72 -14.52
N GLU A 94 -5.61 14.88 -15.51
CA GLU A 94 -4.90 13.78 -16.16
C GLU A 94 -3.93 13.08 -15.20
N GLU A 95 -3.16 13.84 -14.42
CA GLU A 95 -2.22 13.29 -13.44
C GLU A 95 -2.95 12.54 -12.31
N MET A 96 -4.09 13.06 -11.86
CA MET A 96 -4.94 12.40 -10.88
C MET A 96 -5.56 11.12 -11.46
N ALA A 97 -6.05 11.16 -12.71
CA ALA A 97 -6.56 9.96 -13.39
C ALA A 97 -5.45 8.91 -13.57
N GLU A 98 -4.23 9.32 -13.90
CA GLU A 98 -3.07 8.47 -14.03
C GLU A 98 -2.69 7.82 -12.69
N PHE A 99 -2.65 8.60 -11.60
CA PHE A 99 -2.46 8.08 -10.25
C PHE A 99 -3.49 7.01 -9.90
N GLN A 100 -4.78 7.31 -10.11
CA GLN A 100 -5.87 6.39 -9.82
C GLN A 100 -5.78 5.12 -10.67
N LYS A 101 -5.39 5.24 -11.94
CA LYS A 101 -5.15 4.11 -12.84
C LYS A 101 -4.04 3.22 -12.29
N TYR A 102 -2.90 3.79 -11.88
CA TYR A 102 -1.80 3.02 -11.28
C TYR A 102 -2.26 2.25 -10.05
N VAL A 103 -2.90 2.93 -9.11
CA VAL A 103 -3.37 2.31 -7.86
C VAL A 103 -4.45 1.25 -8.11
N ARG A 104 -5.46 1.52 -8.94
CA ARG A 104 -6.58 0.58 -9.14
C ARG A 104 -6.20 -0.63 -9.98
N ASN A 105 -5.38 -0.45 -11.01
CA ASN A 105 -5.15 -1.51 -12.00
C ASN A 105 -3.89 -2.32 -11.71
N TYR A 106 -2.91 -1.75 -11.01
CA TYR A 106 -1.58 -2.35 -10.88
C TYR A 106 -1.16 -2.68 -9.44
N PHE A 107 -1.99 -2.42 -8.42
CA PHE A 107 -1.63 -2.71 -7.02
C PHE A 107 -1.20 -4.16 -6.74
N ARG A 108 -1.78 -5.14 -7.44
CA ARG A 108 -1.40 -6.57 -7.28
C ARG A 108 -0.07 -6.90 -7.95
N TYR A 109 0.27 -6.19 -9.03
CA TYR A 109 1.38 -6.54 -9.91
C TYR A 109 2.64 -5.72 -9.61
N CYS A 110 2.47 -4.46 -9.21
CA CYS A 110 3.55 -3.49 -8.93
C CYS A 110 3.51 -3.06 -7.46
N ARG A 111 3.39 -4.03 -6.54
CA ARG A 111 3.10 -3.79 -5.11
C ARG A 111 4.01 -2.76 -4.45
N LEU A 112 5.33 -2.87 -4.64
CA LEU A 112 6.31 -1.98 -3.99
C LEU A 112 6.17 -0.51 -4.47
N PRO A 113 6.19 -0.21 -5.79
CA PRO A 113 5.90 1.13 -6.28
C PRO A 113 4.52 1.65 -5.84
N ILE A 114 3.48 0.81 -5.84
CA ILE A 114 2.14 1.23 -5.44
C ILE A 114 2.07 1.58 -3.95
N ASN A 115 2.75 0.82 -3.08
CA ASN A 115 2.85 1.17 -1.67
C ASN A 115 3.53 2.54 -1.49
N GLN A 116 4.63 2.79 -2.19
CA GLN A 116 5.29 4.10 -2.15
C GLN A 116 4.39 5.23 -2.67
N LEU A 117 3.64 4.96 -3.74
CA LEU A 117 2.71 5.91 -4.33
C LEU A 117 1.56 6.27 -3.37
N LEU A 118 0.98 5.27 -2.67
CA LEU A 118 -0.05 5.47 -1.65
C LEU A 118 0.48 6.24 -0.43
N ILE A 119 1.69 5.91 0.04
CA ILE A 119 2.34 6.61 1.15
C ILE A 119 2.56 8.08 0.79
N LEU A 120 3.10 8.36 -0.41
CA LEU A 120 3.28 9.73 -0.90
C LEU A 120 1.94 10.44 -1.07
N GLY A 121 0.93 9.76 -1.60
CA GLY A 121 -0.40 10.30 -1.81
C GLY A 121 -1.11 10.68 -0.52
N LEU A 122 -0.85 10.00 0.61
CA LEU A 122 -1.32 10.41 1.94
C LEU A 122 -0.60 11.65 2.50
N ARG A 123 0.64 11.91 2.06
CA ARG A 123 1.46 13.04 2.53
C ARG A 123 1.33 14.27 1.64
N TYR A 124 0.83 14.09 0.43
CA TYR A 124 0.77 15.15 -0.56
C TYR A 124 -0.17 16.27 -0.09
N PRO A 125 0.12 17.56 -0.32
CA PRO A 125 -0.75 18.66 0.12
C PRO A 125 -1.95 18.86 -0.83
N ASP A 126 -2.58 17.76 -1.24
CA ASP A 126 -3.77 17.69 -2.09
C ASP A 126 -4.84 16.86 -1.39
N LYS A 127 -5.97 17.51 -1.06
CA LYS A 127 -7.06 16.87 -0.29
C LYS A 127 -7.75 15.76 -1.07
N GLU A 128 -7.86 15.88 -2.39
CA GLU A 128 -8.51 14.88 -3.23
C GLU A 128 -7.64 13.63 -3.29
N LEU A 129 -6.34 13.80 -3.51
CA LEU A 129 -5.38 12.70 -3.52
C LEU A 129 -5.30 11.99 -2.16
N ASN A 130 -5.23 12.75 -1.06
CA ASN A 130 -5.25 12.20 0.30
C ASN A 130 -6.53 11.38 0.55
N SER A 131 -7.69 11.93 0.18
CA SER A 131 -8.98 11.28 0.37
C SER A 131 -9.09 9.98 -0.43
N PHE A 132 -8.62 9.99 -1.68
CA PHE A 132 -8.54 8.78 -2.51
C PHE A 132 -7.65 7.72 -1.86
N CYS A 133 -6.43 8.09 -1.42
CA CYS A 133 -5.50 7.16 -0.79
C CYS A 133 -6.05 6.58 0.51
N ALA A 134 -6.59 7.43 1.39
CA ALA A 134 -7.18 6.99 2.66
C ALA A 134 -8.35 6.03 2.43
N LYS A 135 -9.23 6.32 1.47
CA LYS A 135 -10.35 5.42 1.12
C LYS A 135 -9.84 4.10 0.55
N PHE A 136 -8.91 4.14 -0.40
CA PHE A 136 -8.33 2.92 -0.98
C PHE A 136 -7.67 2.05 0.09
N ILE A 137 -6.89 2.63 0.99
CA ILE A 137 -6.24 1.89 2.09
C ILE A 137 -7.30 1.33 3.04
N GLN A 138 -8.31 2.10 3.41
CA GLN A 138 -9.39 1.64 4.29
C GLN A 138 -10.14 0.43 3.72
N GLU A 139 -10.41 0.42 2.41
CA GLU A 139 -11.06 -0.70 1.71
C GLU A 139 -10.18 -1.95 1.66
N HIS A 140 -8.86 -1.78 1.62
CA HIS A 140 -7.91 -2.88 1.37
C HIS A 140 -7.07 -3.28 2.59
N LYS A 141 -7.13 -2.57 3.73
CA LYS A 141 -6.33 -2.87 4.94
C LYS A 141 -6.58 -4.24 5.56
N LYS A 142 -7.75 -4.85 5.28
CA LYS A 142 -8.08 -6.23 5.70
C LYS A 142 -7.54 -7.29 4.74
N THR A 143 -7.07 -6.88 3.56
CA THR A 143 -6.52 -7.76 2.53
C THR A 143 -5.01 -7.65 2.59
N ALA A 144 -4.35 -8.55 3.33
CA ALA A 144 -2.90 -8.56 3.57
C ALA A 144 -2.02 -8.58 2.29
N LEU A 145 -2.63 -8.79 1.12
CA LEU A 145 -1.98 -8.74 -0.18
C LEU A 145 -1.57 -7.32 -0.60
N ILE A 146 -2.22 -6.28 -0.08
CA ILE A 146 -2.15 -4.93 -0.67
C ILE A 146 -1.49 -3.98 0.31
N VAL A 147 -2.12 -3.76 1.45
CA VAL A 147 -1.63 -2.88 2.51
C VAL A 147 -1.00 -3.77 3.56
N ASP A 148 0.28 -4.05 3.38
CA ASP A 148 1.00 -5.08 4.11
C ASP A 148 1.94 -4.51 5.17
N TYR A 149 2.63 -5.40 5.87
CA TYR A 149 3.63 -5.05 6.87
C TYR A 149 4.65 -4.05 6.34
N TYR A 150 5.09 -4.21 5.08
CA TYR A 150 6.02 -3.30 4.44
C TYR A 150 5.41 -1.91 4.22
N PHE A 151 4.18 -1.83 3.70
CA PHE A 151 3.46 -0.55 3.58
C PHE A 151 3.42 0.20 4.90
N TRP A 152 2.96 -0.47 5.96
CA TRP A 152 2.78 0.19 7.25
C TRP A 152 4.11 0.53 7.91
N GLY A 153 5.10 -0.35 7.85
CA GLY A 153 6.46 -0.06 8.32
C GLY A 153 7.03 1.19 7.63
N SER A 154 7.02 1.22 6.30
CA SER A 154 7.50 2.38 5.53
C SER A 154 6.68 3.65 5.73
N LEU A 155 5.38 3.54 6.07
CA LEU A 155 4.56 4.70 6.42
C LEU A 155 5.07 5.37 7.71
N TRP A 156 5.51 4.58 8.69
CA TRP A 156 5.94 5.02 10.02
C TRP A 156 7.45 5.29 10.16
N GLU A 157 8.30 4.62 9.38
CA GLU A 157 9.75 4.84 9.32
C GLU A 157 10.14 6.24 8.82
N ASP A 158 9.23 6.93 8.13
CA ASP A 158 9.56 8.16 7.41
C ASP A 158 10.18 9.26 8.28
N THR A 159 11.26 9.85 7.77
CA THR A 159 12.02 10.87 8.48
C THR A 159 11.27 12.19 8.59
N ASP A 160 10.45 12.51 7.59
CA ASP A 160 9.86 13.85 7.46
C ASP A 160 8.59 13.97 8.27
N PHE A 161 7.46 13.38 7.90
CA PHE A 161 6.26 13.41 8.75
C PHE A 161 5.24 12.32 8.40
N VAL A 162 4.53 11.84 9.43
CA VAL A 162 3.41 10.91 9.25
C VAL A 162 2.08 11.69 9.17
N PRO A 163 1.23 11.46 8.15
CA PRO A 163 -0.06 12.12 8.02
C PRO A 163 -1.05 11.63 9.10
N LEU A 164 -1.98 12.48 9.55
CA LEU A 164 -2.97 12.09 10.57
C LEU A 164 -3.86 10.93 10.13
N ASP A 165 -4.08 10.79 8.81
CA ASP A 165 -4.87 9.68 8.29
C ASP A 165 -4.20 8.33 8.56
N ALA A 166 -2.87 8.26 8.71
CA ALA A 166 -2.19 7.04 9.16
C ALA A 166 -2.70 6.59 10.53
N VAL A 167 -2.86 7.52 11.47
CA VAL A 167 -3.43 7.23 12.80
C VAL A 167 -4.87 6.76 12.66
N ARG A 168 -5.70 7.50 11.92
CA ARG A 168 -7.13 7.20 11.74
C ARG A 168 -7.37 5.84 11.09
N LEU A 169 -6.48 5.39 10.21
CA LEU A 169 -6.59 4.08 9.57
C LEU A 169 -6.25 2.93 10.51
N MET A 170 -5.52 3.20 11.60
CA MET A 170 -5.05 2.20 12.57
C MET A 170 -5.92 2.08 13.81
N VAL A 171 -6.69 3.12 14.17
CA VAL A 171 -7.55 3.11 15.36
C VAL A 171 -9.03 3.09 15.00
N VAL A 172 -9.83 2.44 15.84
CA VAL A 172 -11.29 2.48 15.81
C VAL A 172 -11.81 2.93 17.18
N LYS A 173 -12.92 3.66 17.19
CA LYS A 173 -13.58 4.07 18.44
C LYS A 173 -14.67 3.06 18.80
N ILE A 174 -14.51 2.37 19.92
CA ILE A 174 -15.44 1.37 20.44
C ILE A 174 -15.82 1.77 21.86
N ASN A 175 -17.12 1.96 22.13
CA ASN A 175 -17.66 2.31 23.46
C ASN A 175 -16.97 3.52 24.12
N GLY A 176 -16.61 4.53 23.33
CA GLY A 176 -15.93 5.73 23.83
C GLY A 176 -14.40 5.63 23.90
N ASN A 177 -13.84 4.42 23.83
CA ASN A 177 -12.40 4.18 23.86
C ASN A 177 -11.82 3.96 22.46
N TYR A 178 -10.54 4.30 22.28
CA TYR A 178 -9.82 4.00 21.05
C TYR A 178 -9.11 2.65 21.18
N GLU A 179 -9.25 1.81 20.16
CA GLU A 179 -8.59 0.51 20.07
C GLU A 179 -7.88 0.38 18.73
N ILE A 180 -6.79 -0.39 18.69
CA ILE A 180 -6.15 -0.77 17.44
C ILE A 180 -7.11 -1.64 16.63
N GLU A 181 -7.22 -1.35 15.34
CA GLU A 181 -8.02 -2.13 14.39
C GLU A 181 -7.59 -3.60 14.38
N LYS A 182 -8.57 -4.51 14.40
CA LYS A 182 -8.33 -5.96 14.53
C LYS A 182 -7.53 -6.60 13.39
N CYS A 183 -7.34 -5.88 12.28
CA CYS A 183 -6.52 -6.36 11.16
C CYS A 183 -5.02 -6.32 11.43
N PHE A 184 -4.58 -5.62 12.48
CA PHE A 184 -3.19 -5.58 12.90
C PHE A 184 -2.94 -6.61 13.99
N ASP A 185 -1.99 -7.52 13.76
CA ASP A 185 -1.59 -8.49 14.79
C ASP A 185 -0.69 -7.83 15.85
N ALA A 186 -0.62 -8.47 17.01
CA ALA A 186 0.14 -7.98 18.15
C ALA A 186 1.64 -7.82 17.86
N GLY A 187 2.23 -8.77 17.13
CA GLY A 187 3.65 -8.74 16.79
C GLY A 187 3.99 -7.56 15.89
N PHE A 188 3.12 -7.28 14.92
CA PHE A 188 3.23 -6.10 14.08
C PHE A 188 3.16 -4.80 14.87
N ILE A 189 2.13 -4.63 15.69
CA ILE A 189 1.96 -3.41 16.50
C ILE A 189 3.17 -3.19 17.42
N LYS A 190 3.65 -4.26 18.06
CA LYS A 190 4.88 -4.21 18.87
C LYS A 190 6.10 -3.77 18.06
N SER A 191 6.22 -4.22 16.81
CA SER A 191 7.36 -3.89 15.94
C SER A 191 7.40 -2.41 15.51
N ILE A 192 6.24 -1.79 15.28
CA ILE A 192 6.14 -0.39 14.82
C ILE A 192 5.93 0.62 15.95
N LEU A 193 5.61 0.17 17.16
CA LEU A 193 5.38 1.06 18.30
C LEU A 193 6.55 2.01 18.58
N PRO A 194 7.83 1.60 18.53
CA PRO A 194 8.96 2.52 18.64
C PRO A 194 8.96 3.60 17.54
N LEU A 195 8.51 3.27 16.33
CA LEU A 195 8.39 4.24 15.24
C LEU A 195 7.27 5.25 15.52
N MET A 196 6.13 4.80 16.04
CA MET A 196 5.03 5.68 16.46
C MET A 196 5.47 6.64 17.57
N GLU A 197 6.18 6.14 18.58
CA GLU A 197 6.74 6.93 19.68
C GLU A 197 7.73 7.98 19.14
N ALA A 198 8.63 7.60 18.22
CA ALA A 198 9.55 8.54 17.59
C ALA A 198 8.83 9.65 16.79
N GLN A 199 7.74 9.34 16.10
CA GLN A 199 6.94 10.35 15.37
C GLN A 199 6.21 11.30 16.33
N ARG A 200 5.69 10.77 17.44
CA ARG A 200 5.10 11.56 18.53
C ARG A 200 6.11 12.55 19.09
N ASP A 201 7.34 12.11 19.35
CA ASP A 201 8.42 12.95 19.88
C ASP A 201 8.82 14.06 18.90
N LYS A 202 8.92 13.76 17.60
CA LYS A 202 9.11 14.77 16.56
C LYS A 202 7.99 15.81 16.54
N GLU A 203 6.73 15.38 16.69
CA GLU A 203 5.59 16.30 16.73
C GLU A 203 5.59 17.17 18.00
N ALA A 204 6.03 16.62 19.14
CA ALA A 204 6.22 17.38 20.38
C ALA A 204 7.32 18.46 20.23
N LEU A 205 8.44 18.13 19.58
CA LEU A 205 9.48 19.10 19.25
C LEU A 205 8.97 20.20 18.30
N ARG A 206 8.16 19.84 17.31
CA ARG A 206 7.52 20.83 16.42
C ARG A 206 6.57 21.75 17.18
N LEU A 207 5.85 21.20 18.17
CA LEU A 207 4.93 21.97 19.00
C LEU A 207 5.70 23.00 19.84
N SER A 208 6.81 22.60 20.47
CA SER A 208 7.64 23.52 21.25
C SER A 208 8.22 24.63 20.37
N GLN A 209 8.67 24.31 19.15
CA GLN A 209 9.10 25.32 18.17
C GLN A 209 7.96 26.27 17.77
N ALA A 210 6.75 25.75 17.56
CA ALA A 210 5.59 26.58 17.20
C ALA A 210 5.13 27.49 18.34
N GLN A 211 5.37 27.13 19.60
CA GLN A 211 5.04 27.96 20.75
C GLN A 211 5.91 29.23 20.83
N MET A 212 7.09 29.21 20.22
CA MET A 212 8.03 30.35 20.12
C MET A 212 7.66 31.34 19.01
N LEU A 213 6.70 31.01 18.14
CA LEU A 213 6.17 31.94 17.16
C LEU A 213 5.31 33.02 17.84
N GLU A 214 5.01 34.09 17.14
CA GLU A 214 4.17 35.18 17.64
C GLU A 214 2.88 35.35 16.82
N GLY A 215 1.88 36.01 17.43
CA GLY A 215 0.63 36.39 16.77
C GLY A 215 -0.23 35.22 16.28
N LYS A 216 -1.01 35.46 15.22
CA LYS A 216 -1.98 34.49 14.66
C LYS A 216 -1.33 33.22 14.12
N GLU A 217 -0.09 33.30 13.65
CA GLU A 217 0.63 32.12 13.15
C GLU A 217 0.90 31.12 14.27
N ARG A 218 1.33 31.60 15.45
CA ARG A 218 1.52 30.79 16.65
C ARG A 218 0.26 29.99 16.99
N GLU A 219 -0.88 30.66 17.12
CA GLU A 219 -2.15 30.03 17.49
C GLU A 219 -2.53 28.90 16.53
N GLN A 220 -2.44 29.16 15.22
CA GLN A 220 -2.75 28.17 14.19
C GLN A 220 -1.77 26.99 14.17
N GLN A 221 -0.47 27.25 14.36
CA GLN A 221 0.55 26.21 14.37
C GLN A 221 0.46 25.35 15.64
N VAL A 222 0.24 25.97 16.79
CA VAL A 222 0.04 25.28 18.09
C VAL A 222 -1.20 24.41 18.04
N ALA A 223 -2.35 24.94 17.61
CA ALA A 223 -3.59 24.16 17.53
C ALA A 223 -3.45 22.93 16.63
N ARG A 224 -2.86 23.08 15.44
CA ARG A 224 -2.63 21.97 14.49
C ARG A 224 -1.72 20.89 15.07
N LYS A 225 -0.59 21.30 15.65
CA LYS A 225 0.40 20.36 16.21
C LYS A 225 -0.09 19.69 17.48
N MET A 226 -0.81 20.42 18.33
CA MET A 226 -1.48 19.85 19.51
C MET A 226 -2.51 18.78 19.11
N HIS A 227 -3.34 19.06 18.10
CA HIS A 227 -4.30 18.07 17.59
C HIS A 227 -3.60 16.81 17.06
N ARG A 228 -2.48 16.98 16.33
CA ARG A 228 -1.67 15.87 15.84
C ARG A 228 -1.04 15.05 16.97
N LEU A 229 -0.46 15.73 17.95
CA LEU A 229 0.15 15.10 19.12
C LEU A 229 -0.88 14.28 19.91
N ASN A 230 -2.08 14.82 20.11
CA ASN A 230 -3.17 14.10 20.76
C ASN A 230 -3.56 12.82 20.00
N ALA A 231 -3.61 12.88 18.66
CA ALA A 231 -3.89 11.69 17.85
C ALA A 231 -2.80 10.61 18.00
N PHE A 232 -1.52 11.01 18.03
CA PHE A 232 -0.43 10.06 18.27
C PHE A 232 -0.48 9.46 19.68
N ASN A 233 -0.76 10.26 20.71
CA ASN A 233 -0.91 9.75 22.07
C ASN A 233 -2.05 8.72 22.17
N LEU A 234 -3.20 9.00 21.56
CA LEU A 234 -4.33 8.05 21.52
C LEU A 234 -3.96 6.73 20.84
N LEU A 235 -3.21 6.78 19.73
CA LEU A 235 -2.73 5.59 19.06
C LEU A 235 -1.76 4.80 19.93
N ILE A 236 -0.79 5.47 20.57
CA ILE A 236 0.21 4.84 21.44
C ILE A 236 -0.47 4.21 22.65
N ASP A 237 -1.41 4.90 23.30
CA ASP A 237 -2.17 4.37 24.43
C ASP A 237 -2.98 3.13 24.03
N ALA A 238 -3.59 3.14 22.84
CA ALA A 238 -4.26 1.96 22.29
C ALA A 238 -3.28 0.81 21.99
N ALA A 239 -2.06 1.13 21.55
CA ALA A 239 -1.00 0.18 21.21
C ALA A 239 -0.24 -0.37 22.44
N GLN A 240 -0.27 0.31 23.59
CA GLN A 240 0.44 -0.13 24.80
C GLN A 240 0.00 -1.51 25.29
N LYS A 241 -1.24 -1.93 25.00
CA LYS A 241 -1.77 -3.27 25.32
C LYS A 241 -1.02 -4.41 24.61
N TYR A 242 -0.19 -4.09 23.63
CA TYR A 242 0.59 -5.03 22.82
C TYR A 242 2.10 -5.01 23.14
N LYS A 243 2.54 -4.23 24.15
CA LYS A 243 3.94 -4.21 24.62
C LYS A 243 4.38 -5.56 25.18
#